data_AF-A0A936U5P1-F1
#
_entry.id   AF-A0A936U5P1-F1
#
_cell.length_a   1.000
_cell.length_b   1.000
_cell.length_c   1.000
_cell.angle_alpha   90.00
_cell.angle_beta   90.00
_cell.angle_gamma   90.00
#
_symmetry.space_group_name_H-M   'P 1'
#
loop_
_entity.id
_entity.type
_entity.pdbx_description
1 polymer ?
#
loop_
_entity_poly.entity_id
_entity_poly.type
_entity_poly.pdbx_seq_one_letter_code
_entity_poly.pdbx_strand_id
1 'polypeptide(L)'
;MQFNSVLFLCVANSARSQMAEGLARRLFGDAVRVYSAGSAPSRVNPLAIAALAELGVDLSTHHSKHVDTIPAEEIDLVITLCAEESCPVFLGRARRLSWAMPDPDRRHEDLSDEERLSHFRTTRDQIQARLEVLAALREVPAPLAPAEFHASVRVPNLAAAARFYTWLLGVEPKEWTHRYVTFVSPTLGVNFVVLVSDGLTLHHDTLYHLGVALPDKAAVIDAQRRAVAAGLPIHKPARTTWRGTPLHELWLTDPGGNLVEVYARLTEEELAQRPESLEPVVLG
;
A
#
# COMPACT_ATOMS: atom_id res chain seq x y z
N MET A 1 -17.75 0.34 -3.36
CA MET A 1 -17.64 -0.76 -2.36
C MET A 1 -18.70 -0.53 -1.31
N GLN A 2 -19.75 -1.36 -1.28
CA GLN A 2 -20.84 -1.18 -0.32
C GLN A 2 -20.63 -2.07 0.91
N PHE A 3 -20.85 -1.52 2.09
CA PHE A 3 -20.87 -2.19 3.39
C PHE A 3 -21.68 -1.33 4.38
N ASN A 4 -22.37 -2.00 5.29
CA ASN A 4 -23.20 -1.40 6.35
C ASN A 4 -22.60 -1.64 7.73
N SER A 5 -21.59 -2.49 7.84
CA SER A 5 -20.83 -2.73 9.07
C SER A 5 -19.35 -2.96 8.79
N VAL A 6 -18.50 -2.51 9.71
CA VAL A 6 -17.04 -2.71 9.64
C VAL A 6 -16.46 -3.08 11.01
N LEU A 7 -15.57 -4.06 11.03
CA LEU A 7 -14.84 -4.52 12.20
C LEU A 7 -13.33 -4.25 12.03
N PHE A 8 -12.75 -3.47 12.94
CA PHE A 8 -11.31 -3.25 13.04
C PHE A 8 -10.67 -4.24 14.01
N LEU A 9 -9.73 -5.05 13.53
CA LEU A 9 -9.04 -6.06 14.32
C LEU A 9 -7.58 -5.71 14.56
N CYS A 10 -7.14 -5.85 15.81
CA CYS A 10 -5.72 -5.98 16.16
C CYS A 10 -5.56 -7.04 17.26
N VAL A 11 -4.37 -7.26 17.80
CA VAL A 11 -4.18 -8.25 18.87
C VAL A 11 -4.83 -7.78 20.18
N ALA A 12 -4.39 -6.63 20.70
CA ALA A 12 -4.72 -6.22 22.07
C ALA A 12 -6.00 -5.40 22.23
N ASN A 13 -6.63 -4.98 21.11
CA ASN A 13 -7.72 -4.00 21.07
C ASN A 13 -7.52 -2.80 22.01
N SER A 14 -6.30 -2.25 21.97
CA SER A 14 -5.82 -1.24 22.91
C SER A 14 -5.60 0.12 22.26
N ALA A 15 -4.93 0.16 21.11
CA ALA A 15 -4.54 1.39 20.41
C ALA A 15 -5.12 1.49 18.99
N ARG A 16 -4.49 0.81 18.02
CA ARG A 16 -4.81 0.89 16.58
C ARG A 16 -6.30 0.70 16.27
N SER A 17 -6.90 -0.39 16.72
CA SER A 17 -8.31 -0.67 16.43
C SER A 17 -9.30 0.22 17.19
N GLN A 18 -8.90 0.75 18.37
CA GLN A 18 -9.70 1.73 19.11
C GLN A 18 -9.70 3.09 18.41
N MET A 19 -8.53 3.55 17.93
CA MET A 19 -8.43 4.77 17.13
C MET A 19 -9.23 4.65 15.82
N ALA A 20 -9.15 3.49 15.16
CA ALA A 20 -9.92 3.23 13.95
C ALA A 20 -11.43 3.22 14.21
N GLU A 21 -11.90 2.62 15.31
CA GLU A 21 -13.33 2.67 15.68
C GLU A 21 -13.80 4.11 15.92
N GLY A 22 -13.07 4.91 16.70
CA GLY A 22 -13.44 6.29 16.99
C GLY A 22 -13.50 7.17 15.74
N LEU A 23 -12.47 7.12 14.90
CA LEU A 23 -12.42 7.88 13.64
C LEU A 23 -13.51 7.44 12.67
N ALA A 24 -13.73 6.13 12.51
CA ALA A 24 -14.74 5.61 11.61
C ALA A 24 -16.17 5.93 12.06
N ARG A 25 -16.46 5.89 13.38
CA ARG A 25 -17.76 6.32 13.92
C ARG A 25 -18.04 7.79 13.59
N ARG A 26 -17.03 8.66 13.75
CA ARG A 26 -17.15 10.07 13.37
C ARG A 26 -17.37 10.26 11.87
N LEU A 27 -16.64 9.52 11.03
CA LEU A 27 -16.68 9.68 9.58
C LEU A 27 -17.96 9.13 8.95
N PHE A 28 -18.43 7.97 9.39
CA PHE A 28 -19.59 7.30 8.80
C PHE A 28 -20.92 7.63 9.50
N GLY A 29 -20.88 8.16 10.72
CA GLY A 29 -22.08 8.40 11.53
C GLY A 29 -22.93 7.12 11.65
N ASP A 30 -24.24 7.28 11.51
CA ASP A 30 -25.19 6.16 11.60
C ASP A 30 -25.26 5.32 10.31
N ALA A 31 -24.56 5.72 9.24
CA ALA A 31 -24.60 5.02 7.96
C ALA A 31 -23.83 3.69 7.96
N VAL A 32 -22.95 3.46 8.95
CA VAL A 32 -22.18 2.23 9.11
C VAL A 32 -22.08 1.86 10.58
N ARG A 33 -22.37 0.61 10.92
CA ARG A 33 -22.12 0.05 12.24
C ARG A 33 -20.63 -0.29 12.40
N VAL A 34 -19.95 0.42 13.29
CA VAL A 34 -18.50 0.28 13.49
C VAL A 34 -18.20 -0.53 14.75
N TYR A 35 -17.27 -1.48 14.63
CA TYR A 35 -16.80 -2.32 15.72
C TYR A 35 -15.27 -2.33 15.76
N SER A 36 -14.68 -2.57 16.94
CA SER A 36 -13.31 -3.03 17.09
C SER A 36 -13.22 -4.20 18.06
N ALA A 37 -12.23 -5.08 17.86
CA ALA A 37 -11.96 -6.18 18.77
C ALA A 37 -10.50 -6.65 18.66
N GLY A 38 -10.13 -7.61 19.51
CA GLY A 38 -8.84 -8.29 19.43
C GLY A 38 -8.82 -9.71 19.98
N SER A 39 -7.74 -10.43 19.69
CA SER A 39 -7.51 -11.81 20.12
C SER A 39 -7.04 -11.92 21.57
N ALA A 40 -6.36 -10.89 22.09
CA ALA A 40 -5.90 -10.84 23.47
C ALA A 40 -6.19 -9.46 24.08
N PRO A 41 -7.48 -9.12 24.33
CA PRO A 41 -7.89 -7.81 24.81
C PRO A 41 -7.18 -7.40 26.09
N SER A 42 -6.96 -6.11 26.25
CA SER A 42 -6.31 -5.54 27.43
C SER A 42 -7.12 -4.34 27.95
N ARG A 43 -6.53 -3.14 27.93
CA ARG A 43 -7.21 -1.88 28.23
C ARG A 43 -7.04 -0.93 27.06
N VAL A 44 -7.97 0.01 26.90
CA VAL A 44 -7.80 1.11 25.94
C VAL A 44 -6.56 1.92 26.36
N ASN A 45 -5.65 2.14 25.42
CA ASN A 45 -4.39 2.81 25.71
C ASN A 45 -4.64 4.31 25.97
N PRO A 46 -4.18 4.88 27.10
CA PRO A 46 -4.36 6.31 27.40
C PRO A 46 -3.82 7.25 26.31
N LEU A 47 -2.72 6.88 25.62
CA LEU A 47 -2.16 7.69 24.53
C LEU A 47 -3.03 7.65 23.28
N ALA A 48 -3.77 6.57 23.03
CA ALA A 48 -4.76 6.52 21.97
C ALA A 48 -5.96 7.44 22.26
N ILE A 49 -6.38 7.50 23.54
CA ILE A 49 -7.42 8.44 24.00
C ILE A 49 -6.92 9.88 23.81
N ALA A 50 -5.70 10.19 24.27
CA ALA A 50 -5.11 11.52 24.14
C ALA A 50 -4.97 11.96 22.66
N ALA A 51 -4.46 11.09 21.79
CA ALA A 51 -4.29 11.40 20.38
C ALA A 51 -5.62 11.65 19.65
N LEU A 52 -6.71 10.97 20.02
CA LEU A 52 -8.02 11.23 19.46
C LEU A 52 -8.74 12.43 20.08
N ALA A 53 -8.49 12.72 21.35
CA ALA A 53 -9.00 13.91 22.01
C ALA A 53 -8.49 15.21 21.33
N GLU A 54 -7.27 15.21 20.77
CA GLU A 54 -6.75 16.32 19.95
C GLU A 54 -7.63 16.64 18.73
N LEU A 55 -8.32 15.64 18.18
CA LEU A 55 -9.27 15.81 17.08
C LEU A 55 -10.71 16.01 17.58
N GLY A 56 -10.95 16.03 18.89
CA GLY A 56 -12.29 16.09 19.48
C GLY A 56 -13.07 14.77 19.39
N VAL A 57 -12.39 13.63 19.25
CA VAL A 57 -13.02 12.30 19.27
C VAL A 57 -12.86 11.68 20.66
N ASP A 58 -13.98 11.45 21.34
CA ASP A 58 -13.97 10.86 22.67
C ASP A 58 -14.04 9.33 22.62
N LEU A 59 -13.07 8.68 23.26
CA LEU A 59 -13.00 7.23 23.45
C LEU A 59 -13.36 6.78 24.87
N SER A 60 -13.80 7.68 25.76
CA SER A 60 -14.00 7.40 27.19
C SER A 60 -14.96 6.24 27.48
N THR A 61 -15.93 6.01 26.60
CA THR A 61 -16.94 4.93 26.71
C THR A 61 -16.50 3.64 26.04
N HIS A 62 -15.37 3.65 25.31
CA HIS A 62 -14.83 2.46 24.69
C HIS A 62 -14.22 1.53 25.73
N HIS A 63 -14.25 0.23 25.43
CA HIS A 63 -13.57 -0.79 26.21
C HIS A 63 -12.92 -1.80 25.27
N SER A 64 -11.89 -2.48 25.78
CA SER A 64 -11.22 -3.56 25.06
C SER A 64 -12.07 -4.83 25.13
N LYS A 65 -12.28 -5.50 24.00
CA LYS A 65 -13.16 -6.68 23.91
C LYS A 65 -12.63 -7.76 22.96
N HIS A 66 -12.99 -9.00 23.27
CA HIS A 66 -12.55 -10.17 22.51
C HIS A 66 -13.30 -10.29 21.20
N VAL A 67 -12.64 -10.76 20.15
CA VAL A 67 -13.25 -10.94 18.82
C VAL A 67 -14.49 -11.84 18.84
N ASP A 68 -14.53 -12.83 19.73
CA ASP A 68 -15.68 -13.74 19.90
C ASP A 68 -16.96 -13.03 20.41
N THR A 69 -16.84 -11.81 20.92
CA THR A 69 -18.00 -11.00 21.34
C THR A 69 -18.68 -10.29 20.18
N ILE A 70 -18.08 -10.32 18.98
CA ILE A 70 -18.59 -9.63 17.79
C ILE A 70 -19.53 -10.58 17.03
N PRO A 71 -20.76 -10.13 16.67
CA PRO A 71 -21.70 -10.94 15.91
C PRO A 71 -21.19 -11.15 14.48
N ALA A 72 -20.60 -12.31 14.21
CA ALA A 72 -19.84 -12.55 12.98
C ALA A 72 -20.69 -12.47 11.71
N GLU A 73 -21.96 -12.83 11.83
CA GLU A 73 -23.00 -12.80 10.80
C GLU A 73 -23.45 -11.39 10.42
N GLU A 74 -23.19 -10.38 11.25
CA GLU A 74 -23.60 -9.00 11.01
C GLU A 74 -22.50 -8.14 10.38
N ILE A 75 -21.29 -8.68 10.22
CA ILE A 75 -20.12 -7.95 9.73
C ILE A 75 -19.95 -8.13 8.21
N ASP A 76 -19.99 -7.01 7.48
CA ASP A 76 -19.79 -6.99 6.02
C ASP A 76 -18.30 -6.84 5.65
N LEU A 77 -17.54 -6.11 6.47
CA LEU A 77 -16.13 -5.76 6.22
C LEU A 77 -15.28 -5.96 7.48
N VAL A 78 -14.16 -6.65 7.34
CA VAL A 78 -13.12 -6.79 8.37
C VAL A 78 -11.85 -6.12 7.90
N ILE A 79 -11.26 -5.28 8.75
CA ILE A 79 -9.99 -4.60 8.49
C ILE A 79 -9.00 -5.00 9.58
N THR A 80 -7.95 -5.72 9.19
CA THR A 80 -6.86 -6.11 10.10
C THR A 80 -5.76 -5.05 10.12
N LEU A 81 -5.31 -4.67 11.31
CA LEU A 81 -4.35 -3.57 11.50
C LEU A 81 -2.94 -4.03 11.92
N CYS A 82 -2.73 -5.30 12.29
CA CYS A 82 -1.41 -5.77 12.68
C CYS A 82 -0.55 -6.12 11.46
N ALA A 83 0.74 -5.75 11.51
CA ALA A 83 1.72 -6.05 10.47
C ALA A 83 2.48 -7.38 10.69
N GLU A 84 2.73 -7.76 11.95
CA GLU A 84 3.67 -8.84 12.32
C GLU A 84 3.07 -9.90 13.25
N GLU A 85 1.89 -9.62 13.80
CA GLU A 85 1.23 -10.50 14.76
C GLU A 85 0.17 -11.34 14.04
N SER A 86 -0.01 -12.60 14.46
CA SER A 86 -1.10 -13.45 14.00
C SER A 86 -2.45 -12.78 14.28
N CYS A 87 -2.98 -12.10 13.28
CA CYS A 87 -4.27 -11.43 13.40
C CYS A 87 -5.34 -12.48 13.75
N PRO A 88 -6.28 -12.17 14.66
CA PRO A 88 -7.38 -13.07 14.98
C PRO A 88 -8.07 -13.57 13.72
N VAL A 89 -8.25 -14.89 13.63
CA VAL A 89 -9.03 -15.51 12.55
C VAL A 89 -10.50 -15.19 12.81
N PHE A 90 -11.07 -14.31 12.00
CA PHE A 90 -12.50 -14.03 12.03
C PHE A 90 -13.22 -14.90 10.98
N LEU A 91 -13.98 -15.89 11.45
CA LEU A 91 -14.62 -16.92 10.61
C LEU A 91 -15.92 -16.47 9.91
N GLY A 92 -16.12 -15.15 9.72
CA GLY A 92 -17.25 -14.60 8.98
C GLY A 92 -17.06 -14.65 7.45
N ARG A 93 -18.17 -14.45 6.71
CA ARG A 93 -18.18 -14.27 5.24
C ARG A 93 -17.78 -12.86 4.79
N ALA A 94 -17.44 -11.99 5.75
CA ALA A 94 -17.06 -10.61 5.53
C ALA A 94 -15.90 -10.48 4.52
N ARG A 95 -15.95 -9.41 3.71
CA ARG A 95 -14.79 -9.00 2.92
C ARG A 95 -13.65 -8.61 3.86
N ARG A 96 -12.40 -8.93 3.49
CA ARG A 96 -11.22 -8.63 4.31
C ARG A 96 -10.30 -7.63 3.62
N LEU A 97 -9.81 -6.66 4.37
CA LEU A 97 -8.73 -5.75 3.98
C LEU A 97 -7.63 -5.80 5.06
N SER A 98 -6.39 -5.61 4.66
CA SER A 98 -5.26 -5.50 5.59
C SER A 98 -4.64 -4.11 5.48
N TRP A 99 -4.63 -3.38 6.59
CA TRP A 99 -3.94 -2.12 6.76
C TRP A 99 -2.80 -2.34 7.76
N ALA A 100 -1.83 -3.17 7.39
CA ALA A 100 -0.65 -3.43 8.19
C ALA A 100 0.02 -2.12 8.60
N MET A 101 0.10 -1.89 9.92
CA MET A 101 0.72 -0.71 10.50
C MET A 101 1.56 -1.10 11.73
N PRO A 102 2.71 -0.45 11.94
CA PRO A 102 3.52 -0.66 13.14
C PRO A 102 2.70 -0.42 14.41
N ASP A 103 3.01 -1.13 15.50
CA ASP A 103 2.41 -0.80 16.79
C ASP A 103 2.96 0.56 17.28
N PRO A 104 2.11 1.55 17.61
CA PRO A 104 2.57 2.78 18.24
C PRO A 104 3.03 2.60 19.69
N ASP A 105 2.59 1.56 20.41
CA ASP A 105 2.98 1.26 21.80
C ASP A 105 4.27 0.42 21.86
N ARG A 106 5.36 0.90 21.25
CA ARG A 106 6.66 0.20 21.25
C ARG A 106 7.33 0.28 22.62
N ARG A 107 6.95 -0.66 23.50
CA ARG A 107 7.34 -0.67 24.93
C ARG A 107 8.84 -0.81 25.22
N HIS A 108 9.66 -1.09 24.21
CA HIS A 108 11.10 -1.33 24.35
C HIS A 108 11.98 -0.15 23.90
N GLU A 109 11.38 1.00 23.62
CA GLU A 109 12.11 2.22 23.23
C GLU A 109 12.16 3.23 24.41
N ASP A 110 13.37 3.73 24.70
CA ASP A 110 13.62 4.83 25.65
C ASP A 110 13.16 6.16 25.02
N LEU A 111 11.85 6.39 25.05
CA LEU A 111 11.20 7.59 24.52
C LEU A 111 10.71 8.50 25.64
N SER A 112 10.63 9.80 25.35
CA SER A 112 9.84 10.75 26.13
C SER A 112 8.33 10.53 25.90
N ASP A 113 7.50 11.10 26.77
CA ASP A 113 6.04 11.02 26.63
C ASP A 113 5.54 11.68 25.33
N GLU A 114 6.21 12.75 24.89
CA GLU A 114 5.88 13.46 23.64
C GLU A 114 6.23 12.61 22.41
N GLU A 115 7.38 11.93 22.42
CA GLU A 115 7.77 11.02 21.33
C GLU A 115 6.82 9.82 21.24
N ARG A 116 6.44 9.25 22.39
CA ARG A 116 5.41 8.20 22.42
C ARG A 116 4.11 8.71 21.84
N LEU A 117 3.61 9.87 22.29
CA LEU A 117 2.37 10.45 21.76
C LEU A 117 2.46 10.73 20.26
N SER A 118 3.62 11.17 19.75
CA SER A 118 3.87 11.39 18.32
C SER A 118 3.70 10.11 17.49
N HIS A 119 4.10 8.94 18.01
CA HIS A 119 3.84 7.64 17.33
C HIS A 119 2.33 7.35 17.22
N PHE A 120 1.56 7.67 18.26
CA PHE A 120 0.10 7.55 18.23
C PHE A 120 -0.53 8.54 17.24
N ARG A 121 -0.06 9.79 17.18
CA ARG A 121 -0.51 10.79 16.18
C ARG A 121 -0.23 10.31 14.75
N THR A 122 0.96 9.81 14.49
CA THR A 122 1.33 9.24 13.18
C THR A 122 0.39 8.10 12.78
N THR A 123 0.12 7.18 13.72
CA THR A 123 -0.79 6.06 13.47
C THR A 123 -2.23 6.53 13.25
N ARG A 124 -2.71 7.48 14.06
CA ARG A 124 -4.03 8.13 13.92
C ARG A 124 -4.20 8.75 12.53
N ASP A 125 -3.23 9.54 12.10
CA ASP A 125 -3.31 10.27 10.82
C ASP A 125 -3.27 9.30 9.63
N GLN A 126 -2.47 8.23 9.72
CA GLN A 126 -2.48 7.15 8.73
C GLN A 126 -3.81 6.38 8.67
N ILE A 127 -4.47 6.15 9.82
CA ILE A 127 -5.79 5.52 9.87
C ILE A 127 -6.82 6.45 9.23
N GLN A 128 -6.78 7.75 9.57
CA GLN A 128 -7.70 8.73 9.04
C GLN A 128 -7.61 8.81 7.50
N ALA A 129 -6.40 8.93 6.94
CA ALA A 129 -6.22 8.98 5.49
C ALA A 129 -6.77 7.72 4.78
N ARG A 130 -6.60 6.53 5.37
CA ARG A 130 -7.16 5.29 4.81
C ARG A 130 -8.68 5.24 4.91
N LEU A 131 -9.26 5.77 5.99
CA LEU A 131 -10.71 5.87 6.16
C LEU A 131 -11.35 6.84 5.15
N GLU A 132 -10.70 7.95 4.84
CA GLU A 132 -11.16 8.92 3.83
C GLU A 132 -11.25 8.27 2.44
N VAL A 133 -10.23 7.49 2.05
CA VAL A 133 -10.28 6.68 0.82
C VAL A 133 -11.42 5.65 0.89
N LEU A 134 -11.55 4.93 2.00
CA LEU A 134 -12.62 3.94 2.17
C LEU A 134 -14.02 4.57 2.06
N ALA A 135 -14.21 5.77 2.61
CA ALA A 135 -15.46 6.53 2.52
C ALA A 135 -15.76 6.93 1.07
N ALA A 136 -14.79 7.51 0.36
CA ALA A 136 -14.95 7.84 -1.05
C ALA A 136 -15.30 6.61 -1.91
N LEU A 137 -14.72 5.45 -1.60
CA LEU A 137 -15.03 4.20 -2.29
C LEU A 137 -16.45 3.69 -2.06
N ARG A 138 -17.18 4.15 -1.03
CA ARG A 138 -18.60 3.81 -0.83
C ARG A 138 -19.53 4.55 -1.79
N GLU A 139 -19.14 5.73 -2.22
CA GLU A 139 -19.94 6.63 -3.05
C GLU A 139 -19.63 6.51 -4.55
N VAL A 140 -18.90 5.46 -4.93
CA VAL A 140 -18.56 5.21 -6.34
C VAL A 140 -19.87 5.00 -7.13
N PRO A 141 -20.11 5.79 -8.20
CA PRO A 141 -21.29 5.62 -9.04
C PRO A 141 -21.28 4.27 -9.77
N ALA A 142 -22.35 3.97 -10.51
CA ALA A 142 -22.42 2.76 -11.32
C ALA A 142 -21.15 2.62 -12.20
N PRO A 143 -20.46 1.46 -12.14
CA PRO A 143 -19.18 1.30 -12.83
C PRO A 143 -19.37 1.27 -14.34
N LEU A 144 -18.36 1.75 -15.07
CA LEU A 144 -18.22 1.48 -16.51
C LEU A 144 -17.88 0.00 -16.73
N ALA A 145 -18.09 -0.49 -17.96
CA ALA A 145 -17.60 -1.79 -18.43
C ALA A 145 -16.40 -1.60 -19.36
N PRO A 146 -15.21 -1.21 -18.85
CA PRO A 146 -14.05 -0.98 -19.69
C PRO A 146 -13.56 -2.29 -20.32
N ALA A 147 -13.18 -2.23 -21.61
CA ALA A 147 -12.59 -3.36 -22.33
C ALA A 147 -11.05 -3.31 -22.37
N GLU A 148 -10.48 -2.10 -22.33
CA GLU A 148 -9.03 -1.88 -22.41
C GLU A 148 -8.65 -0.63 -21.62
N PHE A 149 -7.49 -0.68 -20.96
CA PHE A 149 -6.85 0.47 -20.34
C PHE A 149 -5.60 0.82 -21.15
N HIS A 150 -5.41 2.10 -21.50
CA HIS A 150 -4.22 2.56 -22.21
C HIS A 150 -3.50 3.65 -21.42
N ALA A 151 -2.17 3.67 -21.53
CA ALA A 151 -1.32 4.72 -21.02
C ALA A 151 -0.44 5.24 -22.16
N SER A 152 -0.19 6.55 -22.20
CA SER A 152 0.67 7.19 -23.19
C SER A 152 1.72 8.05 -22.49
N VAL A 153 2.98 7.87 -22.88
CA VAL A 153 4.10 8.72 -22.45
C VAL A 153 4.64 9.54 -23.61
N ARG A 154 4.98 10.80 -23.35
CA ARG A 154 5.67 11.64 -24.33
C ARG A 154 7.16 11.41 -24.20
N VAL A 155 7.83 11.24 -25.33
CA VAL A 155 9.27 10.99 -25.40
C VAL A 155 9.93 11.97 -26.38
N PRO A 156 11.14 12.46 -26.11
CA PRO A 156 11.85 13.39 -26.98
C PRO A 156 12.41 12.71 -28.23
N ASN A 157 12.56 11.38 -28.21
CA ASN A 157 13.08 10.59 -29.31
C ASN A 157 12.28 9.29 -29.49
N LEU A 158 11.41 9.27 -30.50
CA LEU A 158 10.48 8.17 -30.75
C LEU A 158 11.19 6.85 -31.11
N ALA A 159 12.29 6.91 -31.87
CA ALA A 159 13.02 5.71 -32.29
C ALA A 159 13.77 5.06 -31.11
N ALA A 160 14.41 5.88 -30.27
CA ALA A 160 15.06 5.39 -29.06
C ALA A 160 14.03 4.78 -28.08
N ALA A 161 12.87 5.42 -27.94
CA ALA A 161 11.78 4.92 -27.11
C ALA A 161 11.19 3.62 -27.66
N ALA A 162 10.96 3.50 -28.97
CA ALA A 162 10.47 2.27 -29.59
C ALA A 162 11.40 1.10 -29.26
N ARG A 163 12.71 1.27 -29.46
CA ARG A 163 13.71 0.25 -29.11
C ARG A 163 13.69 -0.10 -27.61
N PHE A 164 13.61 0.90 -26.74
CA PHE A 164 13.55 0.70 -25.30
C PHE A 164 12.31 -0.10 -24.88
N TYR A 165 11.13 0.29 -25.35
CA TYR A 165 9.88 -0.37 -24.97
C TYR A 165 9.70 -1.75 -25.61
N THR A 166 10.21 -1.99 -26.83
CA THR A 166 10.27 -3.36 -27.39
C THR A 166 11.10 -4.27 -26.50
N TRP A 167 12.27 -3.80 -26.03
CA TRP A 167 13.11 -4.57 -25.12
C TRP A 167 12.43 -4.79 -23.75
N LEU A 168 11.88 -3.73 -23.17
CA LEU A 168 11.29 -3.75 -21.83
C LEU A 168 10.04 -4.63 -21.77
N LEU A 169 9.16 -4.53 -22.78
CA LEU A 169 7.88 -5.23 -22.81
C LEU A 169 8.00 -6.63 -23.44
N GLY A 170 9.11 -6.93 -24.11
CA GLY A 170 9.33 -8.21 -24.79
C GLY A 170 8.36 -8.47 -25.95
N VAL A 171 7.75 -7.42 -26.51
CA VAL A 171 6.80 -7.50 -27.63
C VAL A 171 7.17 -6.50 -28.72
N GLU A 172 6.94 -6.89 -29.98
CA GLU A 172 7.07 -5.98 -31.12
C GLU A 172 5.94 -4.92 -31.11
N PRO A 173 6.19 -3.71 -31.65
CA PRO A 173 5.14 -2.72 -31.81
C PRO A 173 3.98 -3.24 -32.66
N LYS A 174 2.74 -2.95 -32.25
CA LYS A 174 1.54 -3.24 -33.03
C LYS A 174 1.48 -2.35 -34.28
N GLU A 175 1.74 -1.06 -34.10
CA GLU A 175 1.77 -0.05 -35.18
C GLU A 175 2.67 1.12 -34.79
N TRP A 176 3.20 1.83 -35.79
CA TRP A 176 3.97 3.05 -35.59
C TRP A 176 3.82 4.03 -36.76
N THR A 177 4.00 5.31 -36.44
CA THR A 177 4.03 6.43 -37.38
C THR A 177 5.20 7.35 -37.04
N HIS A 178 5.34 8.48 -37.73
CA HIS A 178 6.31 9.52 -37.35
C HIS A 178 5.97 10.23 -36.02
N ARG A 179 4.80 9.98 -35.43
CA ARG A 179 4.29 10.66 -34.23
C ARG A 179 4.21 9.75 -33.01
N TYR A 180 4.05 8.44 -33.19
CA TYR A 180 3.82 7.50 -32.11
C TYR A 180 4.21 6.07 -32.49
N VAL A 181 4.39 5.23 -31.48
CA VAL A 181 4.57 3.78 -31.58
C VAL A 181 3.65 3.17 -30.52
N THR A 182 2.87 2.16 -30.87
CA THR A 182 1.97 1.49 -29.93
C THR A 182 2.40 0.05 -29.69
N PHE A 183 2.13 -0.41 -28.47
CA PHE A 183 2.37 -1.78 -28.03
C PHE A 183 1.08 -2.30 -27.44
N VAL A 184 0.76 -3.57 -27.70
CA VAL A 184 -0.33 -4.28 -27.03
C VAL A 184 0.25 -5.58 -26.52
N SER A 185 0.23 -5.75 -25.20
CA SER A 185 0.67 -7.00 -24.58
C SER A 185 -0.50 -7.63 -23.81
N PRO A 186 -1.03 -8.77 -24.29
CA PRO A 186 -2.08 -9.50 -23.59
C PRO A 186 -1.54 -10.27 -22.37
N THR A 187 -0.21 -10.48 -22.29
CA THR A 187 0.44 -11.20 -21.20
C THR A 187 0.79 -10.29 -20.03
N LEU A 188 1.01 -8.99 -20.29
CA LEU A 188 1.28 -8.01 -19.26
C LEU A 188 -0.06 -7.55 -18.65
N GLY A 189 -0.34 -8.01 -17.43
CA GLY A 189 -1.43 -7.46 -16.63
C GLY A 189 -1.15 -6.01 -16.25
N VAL A 190 -2.21 -5.21 -16.09
CA VAL A 190 -2.09 -3.82 -15.64
C VAL A 190 -2.18 -3.78 -14.11
N ASN A 191 -1.12 -3.31 -13.46
CA ASN A 191 -1.15 -2.92 -12.05
C ASN A 191 -1.22 -1.38 -11.97
N PHE A 192 -2.42 -0.84 -11.71
CA PHE A 192 -2.65 0.62 -11.64
C PHE A 192 -2.71 1.08 -10.19
N VAL A 193 -1.80 1.96 -9.80
CA VAL A 193 -1.64 2.44 -8.42
C VAL A 193 -1.86 3.96 -8.38
N VAL A 194 -2.70 4.41 -7.44
CA VAL A 194 -2.91 5.84 -7.16
C VAL A 194 -2.23 6.16 -5.84
N LEU A 195 -1.38 7.19 -5.84
CA LEU A 195 -0.56 7.60 -4.69
C LEU A 195 -0.86 9.07 -4.33
N VAL A 196 -0.65 9.41 -3.06
CA VAL A 196 -0.61 10.81 -2.61
C VAL A 196 0.70 11.46 -3.04
N SER A 197 0.77 12.79 -3.01
CA SER A 197 1.97 13.52 -3.45
C SER A 197 3.12 13.53 -2.45
N ASP A 198 2.90 13.08 -1.21
CA ASP A 198 3.87 13.12 -0.11
C ASP A 198 4.51 14.50 0.10
N GLY A 199 3.73 15.57 -0.08
CA GLY A 199 4.19 16.96 0.07
C GLY A 199 5.10 17.45 -1.06
N LEU A 200 5.34 16.65 -2.09
CA LEU A 200 6.07 17.05 -3.28
C LEU A 200 5.16 17.86 -4.21
N THR A 201 5.77 18.82 -4.92
CA THR A 201 5.09 19.54 -6.00
C THR A 201 4.64 18.53 -7.04
N LEU A 202 3.34 18.48 -7.31
CA LEU A 202 2.80 17.67 -8.41
C LEU A 202 3.49 18.10 -9.70
N HIS A 203 4.25 17.19 -10.32
CA HIS A 203 4.80 17.44 -11.64
C HIS A 203 3.67 17.79 -12.60
N HIS A 204 3.97 18.68 -13.55
CA HIS A 204 3.00 19.19 -14.52
C HIS A 204 2.31 18.08 -15.34
N ASP A 205 2.89 16.86 -15.37
CA ASP A 205 2.42 15.70 -16.13
C ASP A 205 2.17 14.42 -15.29
N THR A 206 2.08 14.52 -13.95
CA THR A 206 1.54 13.52 -12.98
C THR A 206 1.91 12.02 -13.09
N LEU A 207 2.86 11.61 -13.95
CA LEU A 207 3.39 10.25 -13.96
C LEU A 207 4.50 10.15 -12.92
N TYR A 208 4.28 9.33 -11.88
CA TYR A 208 5.32 9.04 -10.89
C TYR A 208 6.36 8.05 -11.45
N HIS A 209 5.93 6.88 -11.92
CA HIS A 209 6.74 5.92 -12.65
C HIS A 209 5.88 4.90 -13.43
N LEU A 210 6.50 4.11 -14.30
CA LEU A 210 5.91 2.92 -14.92
C LEU A 210 6.48 1.65 -14.28
N GLY A 211 5.63 0.69 -13.89
CA GLY A 211 6.05 -0.55 -13.25
C GLY A 211 5.97 -1.77 -14.19
N VAL A 212 7.00 -2.62 -14.21
CA VAL A 212 7.03 -3.89 -14.95
C VAL A 212 7.41 -5.04 -14.02
N ALA A 213 6.49 -6.00 -13.88
CA ALA A 213 6.70 -7.18 -13.04
C ALA A 213 7.51 -8.26 -13.78
N LEU A 214 8.46 -8.87 -13.06
CA LEU A 214 9.26 -10.02 -13.45
C LEU A 214 8.98 -11.20 -12.50
N PRO A 215 9.26 -12.43 -12.94
CA PRO A 215 8.89 -13.63 -12.17
C PRO A 215 9.61 -13.75 -10.83
N ASP A 216 10.89 -13.36 -10.75
CA ASP A 216 11.72 -13.59 -9.56
C ASP A 216 12.93 -12.65 -9.47
N LYS A 217 13.69 -12.77 -8.38
CA LYS A 217 14.93 -12.05 -8.10
C LYS A 217 15.98 -12.21 -9.21
N ALA A 218 16.13 -13.41 -9.75
CA ALA A 218 17.14 -13.70 -10.77
C ALA A 218 16.81 -12.96 -12.08
N ALA A 219 15.53 -12.87 -12.43
CA ALA A 219 15.07 -12.09 -13.58
C ALA A 219 15.34 -10.59 -13.42
N VAL A 220 15.19 -10.02 -12.22
CA VAL A 220 15.53 -8.60 -11.96
C VAL A 220 17.03 -8.35 -12.13
N ILE A 221 17.87 -9.26 -11.62
CA ILE A 221 19.33 -9.20 -11.82
C ILE A 221 19.70 -9.33 -13.30
N ASP A 222 19.10 -10.27 -14.03
CA ASP A 222 19.32 -10.44 -15.46
C ASP A 222 18.89 -9.20 -16.26
N ALA A 223 17.75 -8.60 -15.91
CA ALA A 223 17.28 -7.35 -16.50
C ALA A 223 18.32 -6.22 -16.36
N GLN A 224 18.96 -6.08 -15.19
CA GLN A 224 20.06 -5.14 -15.01
C GLN A 224 21.24 -5.46 -15.95
N ARG A 225 21.68 -6.71 -16.02
CA ARG A 225 22.80 -7.11 -16.90
C ARG A 225 22.49 -6.80 -18.36
N ARG A 226 21.26 -7.09 -18.81
CA ARG A 226 20.80 -6.81 -20.18
C ARG A 226 20.69 -5.31 -20.45
N ALA A 227 20.24 -4.52 -19.47
CA ALA A 227 20.21 -3.06 -19.57
C ALA A 227 21.61 -2.48 -19.76
N VAL A 228 22.59 -2.91 -18.96
CA VAL A 228 24.00 -2.51 -19.11
C VAL A 228 24.54 -2.90 -20.48
N ALA A 229 24.34 -4.15 -20.90
CA ALA A 229 24.81 -4.63 -22.22
C ALA A 229 24.18 -3.85 -23.39
N ALA A 230 22.94 -3.40 -23.23
CA ALA A 230 22.24 -2.59 -24.23
C ALA A 230 22.54 -1.08 -24.16
N GLY A 231 23.32 -0.63 -23.16
CA GLY A 231 23.63 0.78 -22.92
C GLY A 231 22.45 1.60 -22.41
N LEU A 232 21.51 0.98 -21.69
CA LEU A 232 20.31 1.63 -21.16
C LEU A 232 20.59 2.31 -19.79
N PRO A 233 20.03 3.50 -19.52
CA PRO A 233 20.27 4.21 -18.26
C PRO A 233 19.68 3.49 -17.03
N ILE A 234 20.52 3.28 -16.01
CA ILE A 234 20.11 2.78 -14.70
C ILE A 234 20.00 3.97 -13.74
N HIS A 235 18.81 4.19 -13.18
CA HIS A 235 18.57 5.22 -12.16
C HIS A 235 19.01 4.76 -10.78
N LYS A 236 18.67 3.52 -10.40
CA LYS A 236 19.15 2.87 -9.18
C LYS A 236 19.36 1.38 -9.46
N PRO A 237 20.45 0.78 -8.97
CA PRO A 237 20.76 -0.61 -9.26
C PRO A 237 19.71 -1.56 -8.67
N ALA A 238 19.71 -2.78 -9.20
CA ALA A 238 18.96 -3.90 -8.67
C ALA A 238 19.25 -4.04 -7.16
N ARG A 239 18.19 -4.04 -6.36
CA ARG A 239 18.26 -4.12 -4.89
C ARG A 239 17.00 -4.77 -4.33
N THR A 240 17.06 -5.30 -3.13
CA THR A 240 15.88 -5.66 -2.34
C THR A 240 15.50 -4.50 -1.44
N THR A 241 14.24 -4.07 -1.48
CA THR A 241 13.66 -3.10 -0.55
C THR A 241 12.75 -3.81 0.46
N TRP A 242 12.76 -3.30 1.69
CA TRP A 242 12.03 -3.90 2.82
C TRP A 242 11.00 -2.97 3.44
N ARG A 243 11.06 -1.67 3.12
CA ARG A 243 10.10 -0.66 3.55
C ARG A 243 8.94 -0.56 2.54
N GLY A 244 7.71 -0.42 3.03
CA GLY A 244 6.53 -0.39 2.16
C GLY A 244 6.15 -1.79 1.67
N THR A 245 5.94 -1.95 0.36
CA THR A 245 5.78 -3.29 -0.25
C THR A 245 7.18 -3.83 -0.53
N PRO A 246 7.63 -4.92 0.13
CA PRO A 246 8.96 -5.46 -0.12
C PRO A 246 9.05 -6.00 -1.55
N LEU A 247 10.10 -5.61 -2.27
CA LEU A 247 10.33 -5.99 -3.67
C LEU A 247 11.82 -6.23 -3.93
N HIS A 248 12.11 -7.08 -4.91
CA HIS A 248 13.36 -6.96 -5.66
C HIS A 248 13.10 -5.96 -6.77
N GLU A 249 13.83 -4.86 -6.80
CA GLU A 249 13.55 -3.76 -7.72
C GLU A 249 14.81 -3.25 -8.41
N LEU A 250 14.65 -2.84 -9.65
CA LEU A 250 15.62 -2.13 -10.50
C LEU A 250 14.93 -0.88 -11.01
N TRP A 251 15.59 0.27 -10.92
CA TRP A 251 15.02 1.52 -11.46
C TRP A 251 15.80 1.96 -12.68
N LEU A 252 15.11 2.12 -13.80
CA LEU A 252 15.63 2.63 -15.05
C LEU A 252 15.10 4.05 -15.31
N THR A 253 15.76 4.76 -16.22
CA THR A 253 15.24 6.01 -16.78
C THR A 253 14.99 5.79 -18.27
N ASP A 254 13.77 6.05 -18.73
CA ASP A 254 13.46 6.00 -20.16
C ASP A 254 14.13 7.18 -20.92
N PRO A 255 14.12 7.18 -22.25
CA PRO A 255 14.71 8.28 -23.03
C PRO A 255 14.08 9.67 -22.80
N GLY A 256 12.89 9.74 -22.19
CA GLY A 256 12.20 10.99 -21.83
C GLY A 256 12.45 11.45 -20.40
N GLY A 257 13.21 10.70 -19.59
CA GLY A 257 13.44 11.03 -18.20
C GLY A 257 12.41 10.43 -17.24
N ASN A 258 11.45 9.65 -17.74
CA ASN A 258 10.47 8.98 -16.89
C ASN A 258 11.14 7.85 -16.11
N LEU A 259 10.77 7.70 -14.85
CA LEU A 259 11.22 6.59 -14.03
C LEU A 259 10.46 5.32 -14.41
N VAL A 260 11.20 4.21 -14.52
CA VAL A 260 10.65 2.88 -14.76
C VAL A 260 11.13 1.95 -13.66
N GLU A 261 10.20 1.39 -12.90
CA GLU A 261 10.46 0.37 -11.89
C GLU A 261 10.28 -1.02 -12.53
N VAL A 262 11.33 -1.83 -12.52
CA VAL A 262 11.31 -3.25 -12.87
C VAL A 262 11.39 -4.03 -11.56
N TYR A 263 10.40 -4.86 -11.27
CA TYR A 263 10.32 -5.50 -9.94
C TYR A 263 9.90 -6.96 -9.97
N ALA A 264 10.27 -7.70 -8.93
CA ALA A 264 9.73 -9.00 -8.59
C ALA A 264 9.31 -9.02 -7.11
N ARG A 265 8.25 -9.76 -6.79
CA ARG A 265 7.82 -9.95 -5.40
C ARG A 265 8.74 -10.94 -4.70
N LEU A 266 9.03 -10.69 -3.42
CA LEU A 266 9.74 -11.65 -2.59
C LEU A 266 8.85 -12.88 -2.36
N THR A 267 9.50 -14.04 -2.28
CA THR A 267 8.89 -15.28 -1.78
C THR A 267 8.63 -15.20 -0.27
N GLU A 268 7.80 -16.11 0.25
CA GLU A 268 7.57 -16.21 1.70
C GLU A 268 8.87 -16.50 2.47
N GLU A 269 9.75 -17.33 1.90
CA GLU A 269 11.06 -17.65 2.48
C GLU A 269 11.97 -16.42 2.55
N GLU A 270 12.01 -15.60 1.50
CA GLU A 270 12.78 -14.36 1.49
C GLU A 270 12.19 -13.33 2.45
N LEU A 271 10.86 -13.24 2.56
CA LEU A 271 10.20 -12.37 3.54
C LEU A 271 10.52 -12.77 4.98
N ALA A 272 10.72 -14.07 5.27
CA ALA A 272 11.13 -14.56 6.58
C ALA A 272 12.58 -14.15 6.94
N GLN A 273 13.40 -13.80 5.95
CA GLN A 273 14.78 -13.34 6.13
C GLN A 273 14.90 -11.81 6.20
N ARG A 274 13.79 -11.11 6.48
CA ARG A 274 13.76 -9.64 6.57
C ARG A 274 14.77 -9.14 7.61
N PRO A 275 15.70 -8.23 7.23
CA PRO A 275 16.66 -7.67 8.17
C PRO A 275 16.00 -6.64 9.10
N GLU A 276 16.48 -6.56 10.34
CA GLU A 276 15.98 -5.58 11.32
C GLU A 276 16.19 -4.13 10.85
N SER A 277 17.28 -3.84 10.13
CA SER A 277 17.58 -2.49 9.67
C SER A 277 16.62 -1.97 8.59
N LEU A 278 15.97 -2.87 7.86
CA LEU A 278 15.13 -2.57 6.69
C LEU A 278 15.82 -1.74 5.60
N GLU A 279 17.15 -1.63 5.65
CA GLU A 279 17.93 -0.91 4.65
C GLU A 279 17.97 -1.70 3.32
N PRO A 280 17.94 -1.04 2.17
CA PRO A 280 17.97 -1.74 0.89
C PRO A 280 19.27 -2.52 0.68
N VAL A 281 19.16 -3.73 0.13
CA VAL A 281 20.31 -4.62 -0.12
C VAL A 281 20.57 -4.72 -1.62
N VAL A 282 21.71 -4.23 -2.10
CA VAL A 282 22.07 -4.30 -3.53
C VAL A 282 22.23 -5.74 -4.00
N LEU A 283 21.71 -6.03 -5.19
CA LEU A 283 21.79 -7.33 -5.86
C LEU A 283 22.93 -7.30 -6.90
N GLY A 284 23.77 -8.34 -6.88
CA GLY A 284 24.93 -8.50 -7.78
C GLY A 284 24.56 -9.01 -9.17
#